data_AF-A0ABD6BJT5-F1
#
_entry.id   AF-A0ABD6BJT5-F1
#
_cell.length_a   1.000
_cell.length_b   1.000
_cell.length_c   1.000
_cell.angle_alpha   90.00
_cell.angle_beta   90.00
_cell.angle_gamma   90.00
#
_symmetry.space_group_name_H-M   'P 1'
#
loop_
_entity.id
_entity.type
_entity.pdbx_description
1 polymer ?
#
loop_
_entity_poly.entity_id
_entity_poly.type
_entity_poly.pdbx_seq_one_letter_code
_entity_poly.pdbx_strand_id
1 'polypeptide(L)'
;MVTKQDPIPPEALPPGWGLAEFGDDRFVYRHSNPPIELIAASTDPSRSHPGLGLCRYWELRYRYFLTDSTISRPIACVATRQAALDGLLESMRAIHEAASTVDDPVAVEAILDTVTLSELIPDGASPSLSDCCSNN
;
A
#
# COMPACT_ATOMS: atom_id res chain seq x y z
N MET A 1 1.49 8.00 24.31
CA MET A 1 2.96 7.83 24.17
C MET A 1 3.17 7.61 22.69
N VAL A 2 3.57 8.63 21.94
CA VAL A 2 3.75 8.51 20.48
C VAL A 2 5.02 7.71 20.27
N THR A 3 4.86 6.43 19.96
CA THR A 3 5.95 5.66 19.36
C THR A 3 6.16 6.30 17.99
N LYS A 4 7.12 7.23 17.91
CA LYS A 4 7.74 7.59 16.63
C LYS A 4 8.25 6.26 16.06
N GLN A 5 7.47 5.55 15.25
CA GLN A 5 8.11 4.50 14.46
C GLN A 5 8.90 5.27 13.44
N ASP A 6 10.21 5.07 13.53
CA ASP A 6 11.18 5.59 12.60
C ASP A 6 10.84 5.14 11.16
N PRO A 7 11.19 5.96 10.16
CA PRO A 7 11.16 5.54 8.77
C PRO A 7 11.99 4.27 8.58
N ILE A 8 11.66 3.50 7.54
CA ILE A 8 12.49 2.34 7.17
C ILE A 8 13.90 2.88 6.92
N PRO A 9 14.92 2.38 7.65
CA PRO A 9 16.27 2.87 7.50
C PRO A 9 16.73 2.61 6.06
N PRO A 10 17.47 3.54 5.44
CA PRO A 10 17.93 3.39 4.06
C PRO A 10 18.83 2.15 3.87
N GLU A 11 19.44 1.64 4.94
CA GLU A 11 20.21 0.39 4.95
C GLU A 11 19.34 -0.86 4.77
N ALA A 12 18.05 -0.79 5.14
CA ALA A 12 17.08 -1.86 4.93
C ALA A 12 16.33 -1.72 3.60
N LEU A 13 16.40 -0.57 2.94
CA LEU A 13 15.77 -0.35 1.65
C LEU A 13 16.52 -1.12 0.55
N PRO A 14 15.80 -1.80 -0.37
CA PRO A 14 16.44 -2.39 -1.51
C PRO A 14 17.07 -1.32 -2.42
N PRO A 15 18.15 -1.66 -3.14
CA PRO A 15 18.85 -0.69 -3.98
C PRO A 15 17.94 -0.16 -5.08
N GLY A 16 17.91 1.17 -5.25
CA GLY A 16 17.04 1.86 -6.20
C GLY A 16 15.79 2.50 -5.57
N TRP A 17 15.43 2.10 -4.35
CA TRP A 17 14.35 2.71 -3.57
C TRP A 17 14.86 3.88 -2.75
N GLY A 18 14.07 4.95 -2.70
CA GLY A 18 14.34 6.13 -1.90
C GLY A 18 13.07 6.65 -1.24
N LEU A 19 13.19 7.10 0.00
CA LEU A 19 12.12 7.79 0.68
C LEU A 19 11.84 9.13 -0.02
N ALA A 20 10.60 9.32 -0.49
CA ALA A 20 10.16 10.55 -1.11
C ALA A 20 9.44 11.46 -0.10
N GLU A 21 8.56 10.87 0.73
CA GLU A 21 7.81 11.58 1.77
C GLU A 21 7.59 10.66 2.97
N PHE A 22 7.82 11.18 4.18
CA PHE A 22 7.53 10.48 5.42
C PHE A 22 6.75 11.40 6.35
N GLY A 23 5.48 11.05 6.57
CA GLY A 23 4.58 11.71 7.50
C GLY A 23 4.08 10.76 8.57
N ASP A 24 3.32 11.29 9.53
CA ASP A 24 2.71 10.48 10.59
C ASP A 24 1.61 9.57 10.03
N ASP A 25 0.85 10.10 9.06
CA ASP A 25 -0.32 9.49 8.42
C ASP A 25 -0.09 9.04 6.97
N ARG A 26 1.08 9.31 6.39
CA ARG A 26 1.37 8.99 4.99
C ARG A 26 2.85 8.74 4.75
N PHE A 27 3.15 7.74 3.94
CA PHE A 27 4.49 7.38 3.50
C PHE A 27 4.52 7.28 1.98
N VAL A 28 5.59 7.78 1.39
CA VAL A 28 5.84 7.67 -0.05
C VAL A 28 7.28 7.26 -0.25
N TYR A 29 7.47 6.15 -0.94
CA TYR A 29 8.76 5.65 -1.40
C TYR A 29 8.74 5.64 -2.91
N ARG A 30 9.80 6.12 -3.53
CA ARG A 30 9.96 6.13 -4.98
C ARG A 30 11.11 5.23 -5.39
N HIS A 31 10.92 4.56 -6.52
CA HIS A 31 11.92 3.76 -7.19
C HIS A 31 12.39 4.48 -8.45
N SER A 32 13.70 4.48 -8.70
CA SER A 32 14.26 5.24 -9.83
C SER A 32 14.16 4.49 -11.16
N ASN A 33 14.19 3.15 -11.15
CA ASN A 33 14.13 2.35 -12.38
C ASN A 33 13.72 0.90 -12.09
N PRO A 34 12.43 0.51 -12.24
CA PRO A 34 11.33 1.26 -12.90
C PRO A 34 10.79 2.47 -12.09
N PRO A 35 10.17 3.46 -12.75
CA PRO A 35 9.59 4.65 -12.12
C PRO A 35 8.26 4.31 -11.41
N ILE A 36 8.41 3.75 -10.21
CA ILE A 36 7.31 3.30 -9.36
C ILE A 36 7.32 4.10 -8.06
N GLU A 37 6.16 4.49 -7.57
CA GLU A 37 5.99 5.02 -6.21
C GLU A 37 5.10 4.09 -5.39
N LEU A 38 5.55 3.70 -4.21
CA LEU A 38 4.73 3.04 -3.22
C LEU A 38 4.28 4.07 -2.19
N ILE A 39 2.98 4.12 -1.96
CA ILE A 39 2.32 5.07 -1.08
C ILE A 39 1.53 4.28 -0.07
N ALA A 40 1.77 4.52 1.22
CA ALA A 40 0.89 4.05 2.27
C ALA A 40 0.27 5.26 2.94
N ALA A 41 -1.06 5.35 2.93
CA ALA A 41 -1.78 6.45 3.54
C ALA A 41 -2.80 5.92 4.54
N SER A 42 -2.82 6.50 5.73
CA SER A 42 -3.88 6.23 6.70
C SER A 42 -5.18 6.88 6.22
N THR A 43 -6.25 6.10 6.22
CA THR A 43 -7.59 6.62 5.96
C THR A 43 -8.10 7.33 7.21
N ASP A 44 -8.68 8.52 6.99
CA ASP A 44 -9.24 9.36 8.05
C ASP A 44 -10.37 8.65 8.80
N PRO A 45 -10.40 8.72 10.15
CA PRO A 45 -11.41 8.07 10.96
C PRO A 45 -12.85 8.57 10.77
N SER A 46 -13.03 9.68 10.07
CA SER A 46 -14.36 10.19 9.67
C SER A 46 -15.01 9.35 8.57
N ARG A 47 -14.26 8.48 7.90
CA ARG A 47 -14.76 7.46 6.97
C ARG A 47 -14.71 6.09 7.65
N SER A 48 -15.67 5.86 8.54
CA SER A 48 -15.91 4.52 9.08
C SER A 48 -16.24 3.57 7.92
N HIS A 49 -15.48 2.49 7.79
CA HIS A 49 -15.74 1.49 6.75
C HIS A 49 -17.09 0.80 7.07
N PRO A 50 -18.13 0.96 6.24
CA PRO A 50 -19.49 0.55 6.60
C PRO A 50 -19.65 -0.96 6.79
N GLY A 51 -18.70 -1.77 6.29
CA GLY A 51 -18.72 -3.23 6.39
C GLY A 51 -17.99 -3.83 7.61
N LEU A 52 -17.10 -3.10 8.28
CA LEU A 52 -16.22 -3.67 9.33
C LEU A 52 -16.19 -2.88 10.64
N GLY A 53 -16.75 -1.65 10.70
CA GLY A 53 -16.74 -0.83 11.91
C GLY A 53 -15.33 -0.38 12.36
N LEU A 54 -14.30 -0.61 11.53
CA LEU A 54 -12.94 -0.18 11.80
C LEU A 54 -12.82 1.32 11.52
N CYS A 55 -12.42 2.06 12.56
CA CYS A 55 -12.31 3.52 12.52
C CYS A 55 -10.98 4.01 11.93
N ARG A 56 -9.98 3.17 11.68
CA ARG A 56 -8.72 3.60 11.07
C ARG A 56 -8.03 2.41 10.41
N TYR A 57 -7.63 2.56 9.16
CA TYR A 57 -6.83 1.58 8.42
C TYR A 57 -5.85 2.30 7.51
N TRP A 58 -4.82 1.59 7.07
CA TRP A 58 -3.79 2.08 6.18
C TRP A 58 -3.95 1.43 4.82
N GLU A 59 -4.12 2.26 3.78
CA GLU A 59 -4.21 1.81 2.40
C GLU A 59 -2.82 1.91 1.76
N LEU A 60 -2.29 0.77 1.34
CA LEU A 60 -1.09 0.66 0.53
C LEU A 60 -1.51 0.73 -0.93
N ARG A 61 -0.82 1.56 -1.71
CA ARG A 61 -1.05 1.79 -3.13
C ARG A 61 0.28 1.86 -3.85
N TYR A 62 0.32 1.42 -5.09
CA TYR A 62 1.41 1.78 -5.99
C TYR A 62 0.93 2.77 -7.04
N ARG A 63 1.86 3.61 -7.49
CA ARG A 63 1.76 4.40 -8.70
C ARG A 63 2.86 3.97 -9.64
N TYR A 64 2.47 3.63 -10.85
CA TYR A 64 3.39 3.30 -11.92
C TYR A 64 3.32 4.42 -12.96
N PHE A 65 4.47 4.99 -13.31
CA PHE A 65 4.57 6.00 -14.37
C PHE A 65 4.99 5.34 -15.68
N LEU A 66 4.03 5.16 -16.59
CA LEU A 66 4.29 4.80 -17.98
C LEU A 66 4.58 6.07 -18.78
N THR A 67 5.23 5.90 -19.94
CA THR A 67 5.59 6.98 -20.87
C THR A 67 4.42 7.92 -21.23
N ASP A 68 3.19 7.39 -21.25
CA ASP A 68 1.97 8.14 -21.63
C ASP A 68 0.92 8.25 -20.51
N SER A 69 1.08 7.52 -19.39
CA SER A 69 0.01 7.40 -18.39
C SER A 69 0.52 7.06 -17.00
N THR A 70 -0.18 7.52 -15.97
CA THR A 70 0.09 7.13 -14.58
C THR A 70 -1.00 6.21 -14.08
N ILE A 71 -0.64 5.00 -13.68
CA ILE A 71 -1.57 4.02 -13.13
C ILE A 71 -1.42 4.04 -11.62
N SER A 72 -2.50 4.29 -10.90
CA SER A 72 -2.53 4.14 -9.45
C SER A 72 -3.46 2.99 -9.06
N ARG A 73 -2.94 1.99 -8.34
CA ARG A 73 -3.74 0.84 -7.89
C ARG A 73 -3.55 0.62 -6.39
N PRO A 74 -4.63 0.29 -5.66
CA PRO A 74 -4.50 -0.19 -4.29
C PRO A 74 -3.85 -1.57 -4.31
N ILE A 75 -3.04 -1.84 -3.28
CA ILE A 75 -2.35 -3.11 -3.06
C ILE A 75 -3.11 -3.87 -1.99
N ALA A 76 -3.25 -3.23 -0.83
CA ALA A 76 -3.75 -3.85 0.37
C ALA A 76 -4.15 -2.79 1.39
N CYS A 77 -5.03 -3.19 2.30
CA CYS A 77 -5.39 -2.41 3.47
C CYS A 77 -4.84 -3.13 4.70
N VAL A 78 -4.29 -2.40 5.67
CA VAL A 78 -3.78 -2.97 6.92
C VAL A 78 -4.28 -2.19 8.13
N ALA A 79 -4.44 -2.88 9.26
CA ALA A 79 -4.96 -2.26 10.49
C ALA A 79 -3.95 -1.32 11.16
N THR A 80 -2.65 -1.63 11.06
CA THR A 80 -1.60 -0.94 11.81
C THR A 80 -0.56 -0.28 10.91
N ARG A 81 0.04 0.79 11.44
CA ARG A 81 1.15 1.52 10.78
C ARG A 81 2.39 0.64 10.64
N GLN A 82 2.64 -0.28 11.58
CA GLN A 82 3.75 -1.24 11.48
C GLN A 82 3.54 -2.23 10.34
N ALA A 83 2.34 -2.83 10.23
CA ALA A 83 2.02 -3.68 9.11
C ALA A 83 2.10 -2.94 7.76
N ALA A 84 1.83 -1.62 7.75
CA ALA A 84 1.99 -0.82 6.55
C ALA A 84 3.46 -0.64 6.15
N LEU A 85 4.36 -0.38 7.11
CA LEU A 85 5.79 -0.26 6.85
C LEU A 85 6.41 -1.61 6.46
N ASP A 86 6.05 -2.67 7.18
CA ASP A 86 6.51 -4.03 6.90
C ASP A 86 6.02 -4.47 5.51
N GLY A 87 4.75 -4.24 5.22
CA GLY A 87 4.16 -4.52 3.92
C GLY A 87 4.76 -3.72 2.77
N LEU A 88 5.07 -2.44 3.00
CA LEU A 88 5.81 -1.63 2.04
C LEU A 88 7.20 -2.20 1.79
N LEU A 89 7.92 -2.61 2.83
CA LEU A 89 9.26 -3.18 2.70
C LEU A 89 9.23 -4.49 1.92
N GLU A 90 8.31 -5.40 2.25
CA GLU A 90 8.15 -6.66 1.53
C GLU A 90 7.74 -6.41 0.06
N SER A 91 6.83 -5.47 -0.18
CA SER A 91 6.44 -5.02 -1.52
C SER A 91 7.64 -4.52 -2.32
N MET A 92 8.48 -3.67 -1.71
CA MET A 92 9.70 -3.16 -2.34
C MET A 92 10.69 -4.27 -2.67
N ARG A 93 10.86 -5.24 -1.78
CA ARG A 93 11.76 -6.39 -1.98
C ARG A 93 11.27 -7.31 -3.09
N ALA A 94 9.97 -7.62 -3.10
CA ALA A 94 9.36 -8.45 -4.12
C ALA A 94 9.42 -7.78 -5.51
N ILE A 95 9.11 -6.47 -5.60
CA ILE A 95 9.28 -5.69 -6.83
C ILE A 95 10.74 -5.64 -7.25
N HIS A 96 11.68 -5.46 -6.31
CA HIS A 96 13.11 -5.40 -6.64
C HIS A 96 13.64 -6.74 -7.18
N GLU A 97 13.28 -7.86 -6.54
CA GLU A 97 13.64 -9.20 -6.99
C GLU A 97 13.08 -9.49 -8.39
N ALA A 98 11.86 -9.02 -8.66
CA ALA A 98 11.21 -9.14 -9.95
C ALA A 98 11.46 -7.95 -10.89
N ALA A 99 12.28 -6.96 -10.54
CA ALA A 99 12.46 -5.74 -11.34
C ALA A 99 13.08 -6.03 -12.72
N SER A 100 13.73 -7.19 -12.87
CA SER A 100 14.25 -7.67 -14.16
C SER A 100 13.15 -8.22 -15.08
N THR A 101 11.96 -8.52 -14.56
CA THR A 101 10.81 -9.09 -15.28
C THR A 101 9.56 -8.20 -15.24
N VAL A 102 9.54 -7.20 -14.36
CA VAL A 102 8.49 -6.18 -14.21
C VAL A 102 8.73 -5.04 -15.18
N ASP A 103 8.08 -5.10 -16.34
CA ASP A 103 7.88 -3.93 -17.21
C ASP A 103 6.42 -3.43 -17.14
N ASP A 104 5.51 -4.26 -16.62
CA ASP A 104 4.06 -4.00 -16.65
C ASP A 104 3.44 -3.82 -15.25
N PRO A 105 2.43 -2.94 -15.13
CA PRO A 105 1.67 -2.76 -13.88
C PRO A 105 0.93 -4.03 -13.43
N VAL A 106 0.53 -4.90 -14.37
CA VAL A 106 -0.14 -6.18 -14.05
C VAL A 106 0.84 -7.16 -13.40
N ALA A 107 2.10 -7.17 -13.84
CA ALA A 107 3.13 -7.99 -13.21
C ALA A 107 3.40 -7.51 -11.78
N VAL A 108 3.47 -6.20 -11.57
CA VAL A 108 3.58 -5.59 -10.23
C VAL A 108 2.43 -6.04 -9.33
N GLU A 109 1.19 -5.99 -9.82
CA GLU A 109 0.02 -6.44 -9.06
C GLU A 109 0.12 -7.93 -8.69
N ALA A 110 0.47 -8.80 -9.65
CA ALA A 110 0.63 -10.23 -9.39
C ALA A 110 1.74 -10.53 -8.37
N ILE A 111 2.83 -9.78 -8.37
CA ILE A 111 3.90 -9.92 -7.37
C ILE A 111 3.43 -9.46 -6.00
N LEU A 112 2.72 -8.33 -5.95
CA LEU A 112 2.19 -7.81 -4.70
C LEU A 112 1.10 -8.70 -4.10
N ASP A 113 0.33 -9.41 -4.92
CA ASP A 113 -0.61 -10.45 -4.47
C ASP A 113 0.11 -11.64 -3.80
N THR A 114 1.34 -11.94 -4.20
CA THR A 114 2.16 -12.98 -3.54
C THR A 114 2.77 -12.53 -2.20
N VAL A 115 2.77 -11.23 -1.90
CA VAL A 115 3.32 -10.70 -0.65
C VAL A 115 2.34 -10.97 0.50
N THR A 116 2.80 -11.66 1.54
CA THR A 116 1.95 -12.04 2.67
C THR A 116 1.97 -10.95 3.74
N LEU A 117 0.92 -10.14 3.79
CA LEU A 117 0.81 -9.05 4.76
C LEU A 117 0.22 -9.53 6.09
N SER A 118 0.98 -9.34 7.18
CA SER A 118 0.64 -9.87 8.52
C SER A 118 -0.70 -9.39 9.10
N GLU A 119 -1.13 -8.17 8.77
CA GLU A 119 -2.41 -7.60 9.23
C GLU A 119 -3.26 -7.09 8.07
N LEU A 120 -3.27 -7.85 6.98
CA LEU A 120 -4.16 -7.57 5.85
C LEU A 120 -5.60 -7.52 6.34
N ILE A 121 -6.20 -6.35 6.25
CA ILE A 121 -7.66 -6.23 6.27
C ILE A 121 -8.10 -6.74 4.89
N PRO A 122 -8.87 -7.84 4.81
CA PRO A 122 -9.49 -8.19 3.54
C PRO A 122 -10.32 -6.97 3.13
N ASP A 123 -9.98 -6.40 1.98
CA ASP A 123 -10.86 -5.43 1.31
C ASP A 123 -12.12 -6.23 1.00
N GLY A 124 -13.04 -6.23 1.96
CA GLY A 124 -14.27 -6.99 1.89
C GLY A 124 -14.92 -6.54 0.62
N ALA A 125 -14.94 -7.45 -0.36
CA ALA A 125 -15.53 -7.33 -1.67
C ALA A 125 -16.35 -6.06 -1.76
N SER A 126 -15.88 -5.08 -2.55
CA SER A 126 -16.72 -3.98 -3.00
C SER A 126 -18.15 -4.50 -3.11
N PRO A 127 -19.08 -4.09 -2.22
CA PRO A 127 -20.40 -4.67 -2.27
C PRO A 127 -20.91 -4.29 -3.64
N SER A 128 -21.01 -5.31 -4.51
CA SER A 128 -21.80 -5.26 -5.71
C SER A 128 -23.19 -4.83 -5.26
N LEU A 129 -23.41 -3.52 -5.29
CA LEU A 129 -24.66 -2.80 -5.42
C LEU A 129 -25.92 -3.62 -5.10
N SER A 130 -26.19 -3.87 -3.82
CA SER A 130 -27.48 -4.29 -3.23
C SER A 130 -27.17 -4.74 -1.80
N ASP A 131 -27.58 -4.10 -0.72
CA ASP A 131 -28.95 -3.78 -0.37
C ASP A 131 -28.88 -2.66 0.69
N CYS A 132 -29.31 -1.45 0.30
CA CYS A 132 -29.62 -0.42 1.28
C CYS A 132 -31.07 -0.62 1.72
N CYS A 133 -31.26 -0.69 3.03
CA CYS A 133 -32.52 -0.48 3.75
C CYS A 133 -33.54 -1.61 3.71
N SER A 134 -33.65 -2.33 4.83
CA SER A 134 -34.96 -2.52 5.50
C SER A 134 -34.79 -2.99 6.95
N ASN A 135 -34.88 -2.05 7.89
CA ASN A 135 -35.36 -2.36 9.23
C ASN A 135 -36.37 -1.29 9.64
N ASN A 136 -37.66 -1.60 9.52
CA ASN A 136 -38.68 -1.06 10.39
C ASN A 136 -39.78 -2.09 10.61
#